data_AF-A0A920TS51-F1
#
_entry.id   AF-A0A920TS51-F1
#
_cell.length_a   1.000
_cell.length_b   1.000
_cell.length_c   1.000
_cell.angle_alpha   90.00
_cell.angle_beta   90.00
_cell.angle_gamma   90.00
#
_symmetry.space_group_name_H-M   'P 1'
#
loop_
_entity.id
_entity.type
_entity.pdbx_description
1 polymer ?
#
loop_
_entity_poly.entity_id
_entity_poly.type
_entity_poly.pdbx_seq_one_letter_code
_entity_poly.pdbx_strand_id
1 'polypeptide(L)'
;MQAKFGLTVLVALAVSSLAITQDTAAQANPAQNHVGHVADGFRGTPDGVGLLDAAIAEAGVAAQHAGFAARDPSDLDAMKRHMGHVLHALNPEEVESGPGAGYGVVAAAGGVARHIDLAASSDGASDALKTHANHVSTAAQNTVETATQMIELAKSIQDATSASDAAGMVRRLARLGMALTAGQGEGWQGGGLDASQQHLGFITREEKLEN
;
A
#
# COMPACT_ATOMS: atom_id res chain seq x y z
N MET A 1 -88.90 -19.51 33.17
CA MET A 1 -88.18 -20.01 31.98
C MET A 1 -86.95 -19.14 31.77
N GLN A 2 -85.75 -19.76 31.87
CA GLN A 2 -84.44 -19.42 31.28
C GLN A 2 -83.87 -17.98 31.50
N ALA A 3 -82.89 -17.72 32.37
CA ALA A 3 -81.47 -18.14 32.45
C ALA A 3 -80.54 -17.55 31.36
N LYS A 4 -79.46 -16.86 31.81
CA LYS A 4 -78.05 -16.73 31.31
C LYS A 4 -77.49 -15.34 31.71
N PHE A 5 -76.60 -15.15 32.69
CA PHE A 5 -75.17 -15.52 32.85
C PHE A 5 -74.19 -15.00 31.77
N GLY A 6 -73.16 -14.27 32.25
CA GLY A 6 -71.85 -14.05 31.62
C GLY A 6 -71.79 -12.83 30.68
N LEU A 7 -70.70 -12.05 30.58
CA LEU A 7 -69.32 -12.22 31.00
C LEU A 7 -68.63 -10.84 30.79
N THR A 8 -68.03 -10.26 31.82
CA THR A 8 -67.22 -9.04 31.69
C THR A 8 -65.85 -9.44 31.17
N VAL A 9 -65.52 -9.07 29.92
CA VAL A 9 -64.19 -9.32 29.33
C VAL A 9 -63.28 -8.13 29.65
N LEU A 10 -62.35 -8.33 30.59
CA LEU A 10 -61.19 -7.46 30.79
C LEU A 10 -60.19 -7.75 29.67
N VAL A 11 -60.00 -6.81 28.76
CA VAL A 11 -58.91 -6.85 27.77
C VAL A 11 -57.65 -6.31 28.44
N ALA A 12 -56.74 -7.21 28.80
CA ALA A 12 -55.39 -6.84 29.21
C ALA A 12 -54.58 -6.47 27.96
N LEU A 13 -54.33 -5.17 27.75
CA LEU A 13 -53.37 -4.67 26.77
C LEU A 13 -51.96 -4.98 27.29
N ALA A 14 -51.37 -6.08 26.81
CA ALA A 14 -49.95 -6.33 26.96
C ALA A 14 -49.19 -5.35 26.06
N VAL A 15 -48.61 -4.31 26.66
CA VAL A 15 -47.64 -3.45 25.98
C VAL A 15 -46.35 -4.26 25.87
N SER A 16 -46.20 -4.98 24.77
CA SER A 16 -44.94 -5.60 24.38
C SER A 16 -43.96 -4.48 24.06
N SER A 17 -43.09 -4.14 25.02
CA SER A 17 -41.97 -3.24 24.80
C SER A 17 -41.03 -3.87 23.78
N LEU A 18 -41.17 -3.46 22.52
CA LEU A 18 -40.26 -3.76 21.43
C LEU A 18 -38.91 -3.13 21.82
N ALA A 19 -37.97 -3.95 22.28
CA ALA A 19 -36.59 -3.54 22.43
C ALA A 19 -36.06 -3.26 21.02
N ILE A 20 -36.01 -1.99 20.64
CA ILE A 20 -35.22 -1.56 19.48
C ILE A 20 -33.77 -1.82 19.90
N THR A 21 -33.23 -2.98 19.52
CA THR A 21 -31.80 -3.17 19.46
C THR A 21 -31.33 -2.20 18.40
N GLN A 22 -30.85 -1.03 18.84
CA GLN A 22 -30.03 -0.18 18.00
C GLN A 22 -28.81 -1.03 17.68
N ASP A 23 -28.83 -1.68 16.50
CA ASP A 23 -27.61 -2.10 15.85
C ASP A 23 -26.80 -0.82 15.71
N THR A 24 -25.87 -0.61 16.63
CA THR A 24 -24.79 0.32 16.42
C THR A 24 -23.98 -0.30 15.30
N ALA A 25 -24.39 -0.06 14.04
CA ALA A 25 -23.47 -0.14 12.92
C ALA A 25 -22.22 0.59 13.40
N ALA A 26 -21.13 -0.17 13.57
CA ALA A 26 -19.90 0.34 14.16
C ALA A 26 -19.60 1.68 13.48
N GLN A 27 -19.64 2.75 14.27
CA GLN A 27 -19.37 4.09 13.76
C GLN A 27 -18.03 4.01 13.05
N ALA A 28 -18.01 4.33 11.73
CA ALA A 28 -16.81 4.17 10.91
C ALA A 28 -15.62 4.81 11.62
N ASN A 29 -14.68 3.98 12.05
CA ASN A 29 -13.50 4.43 12.78
C ASN A 29 -12.61 5.17 11.77
N PRO A 30 -12.35 6.48 11.91
CA PRO A 30 -11.51 7.22 10.98
C PRO A 30 -10.14 6.56 10.78
N ALA A 31 -9.59 5.93 11.83
CA ALA A 31 -8.36 5.16 11.74
C ALA A 31 -8.48 3.98 10.75
N GLN A 32 -9.60 3.22 10.81
CA GLN A 32 -9.85 2.07 9.94
C GLN A 32 -10.04 2.48 8.48
N ASN A 33 -10.65 3.64 8.20
CA ASN A 33 -10.74 4.15 6.83
C ASN A 33 -9.36 4.39 6.21
N HIS A 34 -8.43 4.93 7.00
CA HIS A 34 -7.06 5.15 6.54
C HIS A 34 -6.27 3.84 6.39
N VAL A 35 -6.48 2.85 7.26
CA VAL A 35 -5.95 1.49 7.06
C VAL A 35 -6.50 0.88 5.76
N GLY A 36 -7.80 1.02 5.50
CA GLY A 36 -8.43 0.52 4.28
C GLY A 36 -7.90 1.17 3.00
N HIS A 37 -7.50 2.46 3.04
CA HIS A 37 -6.80 3.08 1.91
C HIS A 37 -5.45 2.44 1.60
N VAL A 38 -4.74 1.98 2.64
CA VAL A 38 -3.45 1.30 2.47
C VAL A 38 -3.66 -0.13 1.99
N ALA A 39 -4.60 -0.86 2.60
CA ALA A 39 -4.79 -2.30 2.41
C ALA A 39 -5.71 -2.66 1.23
N ASP A 40 -6.85 -1.98 1.10
CA ASP A 40 -7.98 -2.51 0.32
C ASP A 40 -8.22 -1.72 -0.97
N GLY A 41 -8.18 -0.38 -0.89
CA GLY A 41 -8.51 0.44 -2.05
C GLY A 41 -8.28 1.92 -1.85
N PHE A 42 -7.69 2.56 -2.86
CA PHE A 42 -7.50 4.01 -2.87
C PHE A 42 -7.99 4.64 -4.17
N ARG A 43 -8.65 5.81 -4.07
CA ARG A 43 -9.12 6.50 -5.26
C ARG A 43 -7.93 7.00 -6.08
N GLY A 44 -7.81 6.50 -7.30
CA GLY A 44 -6.79 6.92 -8.26
C GLY A 44 -5.68 5.90 -8.45
N THR A 45 -5.60 4.86 -7.62
CA THR A 45 -4.77 3.69 -7.96
C THR A 45 -5.39 2.95 -9.15
N PRO A 46 -4.57 2.36 -10.03
CA PRO A 46 -5.03 1.47 -11.08
C PRO A 46 -5.85 0.32 -10.51
N ASP A 47 -6.96 -0.03 -11.17
CA ASP A 47 -7.93 -1.05 -10.74
C ASP A 47 -8.55 -0.84 -9.34
N GLY A 48 -8.32 0.33 -8.72
CA GLY A 48 -8.86 0.68 -7.41
C GLY A 48 -8.24 -0.08 -6.23
N VAL A 49 -7.06 -0.68 -6.41
CA VAL A 49 -6.37 -1.46 -5.36
C VAL A 49 -5.85 -0.59 -4.21
N GLY A 50 -5.48 -1.21 -3.10
CA GLY A 50 -4.82 -0.52 -1.99
C GLY A 50 -3.48 0.13 -2.40
N LEU A 51 -3.07 1.16 -1.67
CA LEU A 51 -1.81 1.86 -1.95
C LEU A 51 -0.59 0.93 -1.83
N LEU A 52 -0.62 -0.05 -0.92
CA LEU A 52 0.49 -0.98 -0.75
C LEU A 52 0.59 -1.94 -1.94
N ASP A 53 -0.53 -2.49 -2.40
CA ASP A 53 -0.57 -3.36 -3.58
C ASP A 53 -0.10 -2.62 -4.84
N ALA A 54 -0.53 -1.37 -5.03
CA ALA A 54 -0.03 -0.52 -6.11
C ALA A 54 1.49 -0.33 -6.02
N ALA A 55 2.04 -0.07 -4.82
CA ALA A 55 3.48 0.09 -4.63
C ALA A 55 4.25 -1.19 -4.97
N ILE A 56 3.76 -2.34 -4.53
CA ILE A 56 4.39 -3.65 -4.79
C ILE A 56 4.37 -3.99 -6.28
N ALA A 57 3.24 -3.77 -6.96
CA ALA A 57 3.10 -4.03 -8.38
C ALA A 57 4.10 -3.19 -9.21
N GLU A 58 4.15 -1.87 -8.97
CA GLU A 58 5.06 -0.98 -9.68
C GLU A 58 6.53 -1.26 -9.33
N ALA A 59 6.84 -1.57 -8.07
CA ALA A 59 8.20 -1.93 -7.64
C ALA A 59 8.68 -3.21 -8.32
N GLY A 60 7.80 -4.21 -8.48
CA GLY A 60 8.09 -5.43 -9.21
C GLY A 60 8.47 -5.18 -10.66
N VAL A 61 7.76 -4.27 -11.34
CA VAL A 61 8.07 -3.86 -12.72
C VAL A 61 9.41 -3.12 -12.80
N ALA A 62 9.65 -2.16 -11.90
CA ALA A 62 10.93 -1.45 -11.84
C ALA A 62 12.11 -2.40 -11.60
N ALA A 63 11.98 -3.32 -10.64
CA ALA A 63 13.00 -4.31 -10.33
C ALA A 63 13.25 -5.27 -11.51
N GLN A 64 12.19 -5.73 -12.17
CA GLN A 64 12.30 -6.61 -13.34
C GLN A 64 13.08 -5.94 -14.48
N HIS A 65 12.74 -4.70 -14.82
CA HIS A 65 13.43 -3.98 -15.91
C HIS A 65 14.85 -3.57 -15.54
N ALA A 66 15.12 -3.21 -14.29
CA ALA A 66 16.49 -3.02 -13.82
C ALA A 66 17.32 -4.31 -13.94
N GLY A 67 16.71 -5.46 -13.62
CA GLY A 67 17.30 -6.77 -13.81
C GLY A 67 17.57 -7.11 -15.28
N PHE A 68 16.64 -6.80 -16.19
CA PHE A 68 16.84 -7.00 -17.63
C PHE A 68 17.99 -6.14 -18.18
N ALA A 69 18.07 -4.87 -17.78
CA ALA A 69 19.18 -3.98 -18.16
C ALA A 69 20.55 -4.53 -17.73
N ALA A 70 20.61 -5.23 -16.60
CA ALA A 70 21.86 -5.78 -16.07
C ALA A 70 22.30 -7.11 -16.72
N ARG A 71 21.45 -7.76 -17.55
CA ARG A 71 21.76 -9.07 -18.16
C ARG A 71 22.80 -8.99 -19.27
N ASP A 72 22.74 -7.92 -20.08
CA ASP A 72 23.73 -7.66 -21.13
C ASP A 72 24.31 -6.24 -20.95
N PRO A 73 25.36 -6.09 -20.12
CA PRO A 73 25.98 -4.80 -19.87
C PRO A 73 26.83 -4.29 -21.05
N SER A 74 26.84 -4.99 -22.20
CA SER A 74 27.52 -4.54 -23.41
C SER A 74 26.60 -3.82 -24.41
N ASP A 75 25.28 -3.92 -24.25
CA ASP A 75 24.27 -3.28 -25.09
C ASP A 75 23.73 -2.00 -24.44
N LEU A 76 24.31 -0.85 -24.80
CA LEU A 76 23.90 0.45 -24.26
C LEU A 76 22.45 0.80 -24.62
N ASP A 77 22.00 0.46 -25.83
CA ASP A 77 20.65 0.81 -26.28
C ASP A 77 19.60 0.00 -25.50
N ALA A 78 19.88 -1.28 -25.22
CA ALA A 78 19.04 -2.09 -24.34
C ALA A 78 19.02 -1.54 -22.91
N MET A 79 20.18 -1.15 -22.36
CA MET A 79 20.26 -0.53 -21.04
C MET A 79 19.38 0.72 -20.97
N LYS A 80 19.51 1.65 -21.92
CA LYS A 80 18.73 2.91 -21.96
C LYS A 80 17.23 2.68 -22.14
N ARG A 81 16.85 1.73 -23.00
CA ARG A 81 15.44 1.36 -23.18
C ARG A 81 14.80 0.90 -21.88
N HIS A 82 15.49 0.03 -21.14
CA HIS A 82 15.01 -0.43 -19.85
C HIS A 82 14.97 0.69 -18.80
N MET A 83 15.82 1.72 -18.88
CA MET A 83 15.71 2.88 -17.98
C MET A 83 14.41 3.64 -18.19
N GLY A 84 13.93 3.75 -19.43
CA GLY A 84 12.61 4.35 -19.68
C GLY A 84 11.49 3.61 -18.94
N HIS A 85 11.52 2.27 -18.95
CA HIS A 85 10.54 1.45 -18.22
C HIS A 85 10.69 1.56 -16.71
N VAL A 86 11.93 1.57 -16.20
CA VAL A 86 12.21 1.76 -14.77
C VAL A 86 11.70 3.12 -14.31
N LEU A 87 11.97 4.20 -15.06
CA LEU A 87 11.53 5.54 -14.72
C LEU A 87 10.01 5.63 -14.70
N HIS A 88 9.31 5.08 -15.71
CA HIS A 88 7.84 5.05 -15.71
C HIS A 88 7.27 4.35 -14.47
N ALA A 89 7.77 3.16 -14.13
CA ALA A 89 7.29 2.41 -12.97
C ALA A 89 7.64 3.08 -11.62
N LEU A 90 8.75 3.82 -11.52
CA LEU A 90 9.12 4.54 -10.30
C LEU A 90 8.36 5.86 -10.14
N ASN A 91 8.30 6.64 -11.22
CA ASN A 91 7.63 7.93 -11.29
C ASN A 91 7.20 8.25 -12.75
N PRO A 92 5.91 8.08 -13.10
CA PRO A 92 5.38 8.38 -14.43
C PRO A 92 5.58 9.84 -14.89
N GLU A 93 5.86 10.78 -13.99
CA GLU A 93 6.20 12.17 -14.37
C GLU A 93 7.56 12.27 -15.08
N GLU A 94 8.47 11.31 -14.86
CA GLU A 94 9.77 11.26 -15.54
C GLU A 94 9.65 10.69 -16.95
N VAL A 95 8.79 9.67 -17.11
CA VAL A 95 8.48 9.01 -18.38
C VAL A 95 7.01 8.62 -18.38
N GLU A 96 6.21 9.28 -19.21
CA GLU A 96 4.74 9.18 -19.21
C GLU A 96 4.23 7.76 -19.52
N SER A 97 4.95 6.98 -20.33
CA SER A 97 4.50 5.67 -20.80
C SER A 97 5.55 4.59 -20.65
N GLY A 98 5.14 3.41 -20.19
CA GLY A 98 5.98 2.21 -20.12
C GLY A 98 5.20 1.03 -19.54
N PRO A 99 5.87 -0.12 -19.33
CA PRO A 99 5.32 -1.21 -18.52
C PRO A 99 5.10 -0.74 -17.08
N GLY A 100 4.02 -1.21 -16.46
CA GLY A 100 3.55 -0.71 -15.17
C GLY A 100 2.08 -0.33 -15.27
N ALA A 101 1.50 0.08 -14.14
CA ALA A 101 0.12 0.50 -14.08
C ALA A 101 -0.04 2.03 -14.18
N GLY A 102 1.09 2.76 -14.17
CA GLY A 102 1.16 4.20 -14.37
C GLY A 102 0.87 5.02 -13.12
N TYR A 103 0.99 4.44 -11.92
CA TYR A 103 0.84 5.16 -10.66
C TYR A 103 2.18 5.59 -10.06
N GLY A 104 3.20 4.75 -10.19
CA GLY A 104 4.54 5.01 -9.69
C GLY A 104 4.79 4.57 -8.24
N VAL A 105 5.95 3.95 -8.00
CA VAL A 105 6.40 3.55 -6.66
C VAL A 105 6.46 4.73 -5.69
N VAL A 106 6.97 5.89 -6.14
CA VAL A 106 7.13 7.07 -5.27
C VAL A 106 5.78 7.56 -4.74
N ALA A 107 4.77 7.67 -5.63
CA ALA A 107 3.43 8.09 -5.25
C ALA A 107 2.73 7.05 -4.36
N ALA A 108 2.84 5.76 -4.69
CA ALA A 108 2.21 4.67 -3.96
C ALA A 108 2.80 4.51 -2.55
N ALA A 109 4.11 4.29 -2.43
CA ALA A 109 4.76 4.10 -1.13
C ALA A 109 4.69 5.37 -0.26
N GLY A 110 4.81 6.56 -0.86
CA GLY A 110 4.55 7.81 -0.16
C GLY A 110 3.10 7.92 0.34
N GLY A 111 2.14 7.40 -0.42
CA GLY A 111 0.74 7.28 -0.01
C GLY A 111 0.56 6.33 1.17
N VAL A 112 1.20 5.16 1.15
CA VAL A 112 1.21 4.19 2.26
C VAL A 112 1.65 4.87 3.56
N ALA A 113 2.83 5.52 3.54
CA ALA A 113 3.36 6.21 4.72
C ALA A 113 2.39 7.28 5.24
N ARG A 114 1.88 8.14 4.36
CA ARG A 114 0.94 9.20 4.76
C ARG A 114 -0.34 8.64 5.37
N HIS A 115 -0.96 7.64 4.74
CA HIS A 115 -2.24 7.13 5.22
C HIS A 115 -2.09 6.32 6.50
N ILE A 116 -1.01 5.57 6.68
CA ILE A 116 -0.82 4.84 7.94
C ILE A 116 -0.51 5.76 9.12
N ASP A 117 0.22 6.86 8.89
CA ASP A 117 0.47 7.89 9.92
C ASP A 117 -0.84 8.60 10.31
N LEU A 118 -1.71 8.90 9.34
CA LEU A 118 -3.04 9.43 9.60
C LEU A 118 -3.90 8.43 10.39
N ALA A 119 -3.82 7.14 10.06
CA ALA A 119 -4.53 6.10 10.79
C ALA A 119 -4.11 6.06 12.26
N ALA A 120 -2.81 6.04 12.55
CA ALA A 120 -2.27 6.03 13.90
C ALA A 120 -2.61 7.28 14.73
N SER A 121 -2.76 8.42 14.05
CA SER A 121 -3.07 9.71 14.67
C SER A 121 -4.57 9.98 14.83
N SER A 122 -5.42 9.12 14.27
CA SER A 122 -6.87 9.31 14.28
C SER A 122 -7.50 8.91 15.61
N ASP A 123 -8.63 9.54 15.93
CA ASP A 123 -9.50 9.09 17.01
C ASP A 123 -9.92 7.64 16.76
N GLY A 124 -9.86 6.81 17.80
CA GLY A 124 -10.16 5.38 17.69
C GLY A 124 -8.97 4.51 17.26
N ALA A 125 -7.77 5.07 17.08
CA ALA A 125 -6.55 4.28 16.84
C ALA A 125 -6.14 3.50 18.09
N SER A 126 -6.07 2.17 17.97
CA SER A 126 -5.58 1.30 19.03
C SER A 126 -4.06 1.43 19.24
N ASP A 127 -3.55 0.91 20.36
CA ASP A 127 -2.11 0.87 20.63
C ASP A 127 -1.38 -0.08 19.66
N ALA A 128 -2.05 -1.15 19.24
CA ALA A 128 -1.60 -2.08 18.21
C ALA A 128 -1.39 -1.36 16.86
N LEU A 129 -2.41 -0.63 16.40
CA LEU A 129 -2.34 0.18 15.20
C LEU A 129 -1.19 1.19 15.27
N LYS A 130 -1.08 1.95 16.36
CA LYS A 130 -0.01 2.94 16.54
C LYS A 130 1.38 2.32 16.48
N THR A 131 1.55 1.15 17.11
CA THR A 131 2.83 0.44 17.15
C THR A 131 3.25 -0.01 15.75
N HIS A 132 2.37 -0.67 15.02
CA HIS A 132 2.70 -1.23 13.71
C HIS A 132 2.68 -0.19 12.59
N ALA A 133 1.89 0.88 12.71
CA ALA A 133 1.88 1.97 11.75
C ALA A 133 3.25 2.63 11.60
N ASN A 134 3.99 2.80 12.71
CA ASN A 134 5.36 3.32 12.67
C ASN A 134 6.28 2.44 11.80
N HIS A 135 6.13 1.12 11.86
CA HIS A 135 6.95 0.21 11.07
C HIS A 135 6.57 0.25 9.59
N VAL A 136 5.27 0.26 9.28
CA VAL A 136 4.76 0.41 7.91
C VAL A 136 5.22 1.73 7.30
N SER A 137 5.07 2.85 8.03
CA SER A 137 5.47 4.18 7.57
C SER A 137 6.97 4.26 7.30
N THR A 138 7.79 3.79 8.25
CA THR A 138 9.26 3.75 8.09
C THR A 138 9.68 2.95 6.87
N ALA A 139 9.14 1.73 6.71
CA ALA A 139 9.51 0.87 5.61
C ALA A 139 9.06 1.43 4.25
N ALA A 140 7.88 2.03 4.17
CA ALA A 140 7.41 2.71 2.97
C ALA A 140 8.26 3.94 2.62
N GLN A 141 8.71 4.71 3.61
CA GLN A 141 9.64 5.83 3.40
C GLN A 141 11.00 5.36 2.88
N ASN A 142 11.55 4.26 3.43
CA ASN A 142 12.78 3.65 2.90
C ASN A 142 12.64 3.24 1.42
N THR A 143 11.46 2.72 1.02
CA THR A 143 11.18 2.41 -0.38
C THR A 143 11.14 3.67 -1.24
N VAL A 144 10.56 4.79 -0.76
CA VAL A 144 10.58 6.08 -1.48
C VAL A 144 12.01 6.59 -1.66
N GLU A 145 12.85 6.50 -0.63
CA GLU A 145 14.26 6.88 -0.72
C GLU A 145 15.02 6.02 -1.74
N THR A 146 14.79 4.71 -1.70
CA THR A 146 15.40 3.75 -2.64
C THR A 146 14.94 4.02 -4.08
N ALA A 147 13.65 4.28 -4.30
CA ALA A 147 13.09 4.65 -5.59
C ALA A 147 13.70 5.95 -6.12
N THR A 148 13.90 6.95 -5.26
CA THR A 148 14.55 8.22 -5.61
C THR A 148 16.00 7.99 -6.06
N GLN A 149 16.76 7.15 -5.34
CA GLN A 149 18.11 6.77 -5.74
C GLN A 149 18.13 6.04 -7.10
N MET A 150 17.13 5.21 -7.37
CA MET A 150 16.99 4.52 -8.65
C MET A 150 16.67 5.49 -9.79
N ILE A 151 15.80 6.49 -9.57
CA ILE A 151 15.47 7.51 -10.59
C ILE A 151 16.74 8.25 -11.02
N GLU A 152 17.52 8.75 -10.08
CA GLU A 152 18.77 9.48 -10.38
C GLU A 152 19.79 8.60 -11.11
N LEU A 153 19.90 7.34 -10.71
CA LEU A 153 20.81 6.39 -11.36
C LEU A 153 20.32 6.01 -12.76
N ALA A 154 19.01 5.84 -12.96
CA ALA A 154 18.41 5.54 -14.26
C ALA A 154 18.60 6.69 -15.25
N LYS A 155 18.45 7.94 -14.80
CA LYS A 155 18.79 9.14 -15.60
C LYS A 155 20.27 9.17 -16.00
N SER A 156 21.16 8.89 -15.04
CA SER A 156 22.60 8.79 -15.32
C SER A 156 22.94 7.71 -16.36
N ILE A 157 22.19 6.59 -16.38
CA ILE A 157 22.34 5.54 -17.40
C ILE A 157 21.79 5.99 -18.75
N GLN A 158 20.68 6.76 -18.79
CA GLN A 158 20.17 7.35 -20.03
C GLN A 158 21.16 8.32 -20.67
N ASP A 159 21.91 9.05 -19.86
CA ASP A 159 22.91 10.02 -20.32
C ASP A 159 24.26 9.38 -20.71
N ALA A 160 24.50 8.12 -20.33
CA ALA A 160 25.76 7.45 -20.61
C ALA A 160 26.08 7.38 -22.12
N THR A 161 27.33 7.64 -22.49
CA THR A 161 27.77 7.63 -23.89
C THR A 161 28.39 6.31 -24.34
N SER A 162 28.66 5.40 -23.39
CA SER A 162 29.18 4.07 -23.69
C SER A 162 28.59 3.00 -22.78
N ALA A 163 28.54 1.76 -23.28
CA ALA A 163 28.10 0.61 -22.47
C ALA A 163 29.01 0.38 -21.26
N SER A 164 30.31 0.63 -21.40
CA SER A 164 31.28 0.45 -20.30
C SER A 164 31.00 1.40 -19.14
N ASP A 165 30.58 2.63 -19.41
CA ASP A 165 30.22 3.61 -18.36
C ASP A 165 28.94 3.16 -17.63
N ALA A 166 27.96 2.68 -18.39
CA ALA A 166 26.67 2.25 -17.86
C ALA A 166 26.70 0.91 -17.11
N ALA A 167 27.61 0.00 -17.46
CA ALA A 167 27.64 -1.38 -16.96
C ALA A 167 27.65 -1.48 -15.43
N GLY A 168 28.44 -0.64 -14.75
CA GLY A 168 28.48 -0.60 -13.29
C GLY A 168 27.19 -0.05 -12.68
N MET A 169 26.62 0.96 -13.33
CA MET A 169 25.39 1.64 -12.89
C MET A 169 24.18 0.70 -12.97
N VAL A 170 23.98 -0.02 -14.08
CA VAL A 170 22.84 -0.96 -14.21
C VAL A 170 22.90 -2.09 -13.20
N ARG A 171 24.09 -2.59 -12.85
CA ARG A 171 24.24 -3.60 -11.78
C ARG A 171 23.86 -3.06 -10.41
N ARG A 172 24.18 -1.79 -10.13
CA ARG A 172 23.76 -1.13 -8.88
C ARG A 172 22.25 -0.89 -8.89
N LEU A 173 21.69 -0.44 -10.00
CA LEU A 173 20.25 -0.25 -10.17
C LEU A 173 19.47 -1.55 -9.93
N ALA A 174 19.93 -2.68 -10.47
CA ALA A 174 19.30 -3.98 -10.24
C ALA A 174 19.28 -4.38 -8.76
N ARG A 175 20.34 -4.07 -7.99
CA ARG A 175 20.35 -4.29 -6.53
C ARG A 175 19.37 -3.38 -5.80
N LEU A 176 19.30 -2.10 -6.17
CA LEU A 176 18.33 -1.18 -5.61
C LEU A 176 16.89 -1.61 -5.94
N GLY A 177 16.65 -2.15 -7.14
CA GLY A 177 15.35 -2.70 -7.53
C GLY A 177 14.87 -3.81 -6.60
N MET A 178 15.75 -4.76 -6.24
CA MET A 178 15.41 -5.78 -5.23
C MET A 178 15.19 -5.17 -3.83
N ALA A 179 15.91 -4.10 -3.50
CA ALA A 179 15.78 -3.42 -2.22
C ALA A 179 14.47 -2.61 -2.07
N LEU A 180 13.72 -2.33 -3.14
CA LEU A 180 12.40 -1.71 -3.03
C LEU A 180 11.45 -2.55 -2.16
N THR A 181 11.49 -3.87 -2.30
CA THR A 181 10.66 -4.81 -1.52
C THR A 181 11.36 -5.26 -0.25
N ALA A 182 12.61 -5.72 -0.36
CA ALA A 182 13.34 -6.28 0.76
C ALA A 182 13.81 -5.22 1.78
N GLY A 183 14.08 -4.00 1.32
CA GLY A 183 14.81 -2.98 2.07
C GLY A 183 16.33 -3.07 1.89
N GLN A 184 17.05 -2.12 2.50
CA GLN A 184 18.51 -2.01 2.43
C GLN A 184 19.22 -2.31 3.76
N GLY A 185 18.49 -2.50 4.85
CA GLY A 185 19.05 -2.74 6.18
C GLY A 185 18.43 -3.94 6.89
N GLU A 186 18.83 -4.11 8.15
CA GLU A 186 18.38 -5.21 8.99
C GLU A 186 17.10 -4.87 9.76
N GLY A 187 16.31 -5.89 10.08
CA GLY A 187 15.06 -5.73 10.81
C GLY A 187 14.02 -4.90 10.06
N TRP A 188 12.97 -4.45 10.77
CA TRP A 188 11.92 -3.65 10.16
C TRP A 188 12.39 -2.22 9.84
N GLN A 189 13.36 -1.69 10.60
CA GLN A 189 13.90 -0.34 10.41
C GLN A 189 14.59 -0.18 9.05
N GLY A 190 15.23 -1.26 8.58
CA GLY A 190 15.89 -1.30 7.27
C GLY A 190 15.04 -1.91 6.16
N GLY A 191 13.81 -2.35 6.46
CA GLY A 191 12.93 -3.06 5.53
C GLY A 191 12.29 -2.16 4.47
N GLY A 192 11.76 -2.80 3.43
CA GLY A 192 11.00 -2.17 2.35
C GLY A 192 9.52 -2.60 2.35
N LEU A 193 8.92 -2.73 1.17
CA LEU A 193 7.49 -3.07 1.03
C LEU A 193 7.11 -4.41 1.69
N ASP A 194 8.02 -5.40 1.78
CA ASP A 194 7.72 -6.67 2.46
C ASP A 194 7.48 -6.48 3.96
N ALA A 195 8.24 -5.58 4.60
CA ALA A 195 8.03 -5.21 6.00
C ALA A 195 6.73 -4.42 6.17
N SER A 196 6.40 -3.53 5.21
CA SER A 196 5.11 -2.83 5.18
C SER A 196 3.95 -3.82 5.11
N GLN A 197 4.02 -4.81 4.22
CA GLN A 197 3.01 -5.85 4.08
C GLN A 197 2.85 -6.70 5.33
N GLN A 198 3.97 -7.11 5.93
CA GLN A 198 3.95 -7.90 7.16
C GLN A 198 3.27 -7.14 8.30
N HIS A 199 3.67 -5.89 8.53
CA HIS A 199 3.15 -5.08 9.63
C HIS A 199 1.72 -4.62 9.40
N LEU A 200 1.33 -4.34 8.15
CA LEU A 200 -0.07 -4.11 7.80
C LEU A 200 -0.92 -5.34 8.11
N GLY A 201 -0.41 -6.54 7.85
CA GLY A 201 -1.10 -7.78 8.23
C GLY A 201 -1.29 -7.96 9.75
N PHE A 202 -0.38 -7.44 10.59
CA PHE A 202 -0.61 -7.43 12.04
C PHE A 202 -1.75 -6.46 12.40
N ILE A 203 -1.75 -5.28 11.81
CA ILE A 203 -2.81 -4.28 12.01
C ILE A 203 -4.18 -4.86 11.65
N THR A 204 -4.33 -5.44 10.46
CA THR A 204 -5.63 -5.96 10.01
C THR A 204 -6.17 -7.07 10.92
N ARG A 205 -5.31 -7.95 11.43
CA ARG A 205 -5.69 -8.97 12.43
C ARG A 205 -6.13 -8.38 13.75
N GLU A 206 -5.34 -7.46 14.29
CA GLU A 206 -5.55 -6.89 15.62
C GLU A 206 -6.77 -5.95 15.65
N GLU A 207 -7.01 -5.24 14.55
CA GLU A 207 -8.20 -4.41 14.34
C GLU A 207 -9.44 -5.21 13.92
N LYS A 208 -9.32 -6.54 13.70
CA LYS A 208 -10.39 -7.43 13.21
C LYS A 208 -11.00 -6.97 11.89
N LEU A 209 -10.13 -6.55 10.96
CA LEU A 209 -10.48 -6.11 9.61
C LEU A 209 -10.38 -7.26 8.59
N GLU A 210 -9.95 -8.45 9.00
CA GLU A 210 -10.00 -9.65 8.17
C GLU A 210 -11.46 -10.13 8.02
N ASN A 211 -11.94 -10.23 6.78
CA ASN A 211 -13.26 -10.80 6.43
C ASN A 211 -13.22 -12.33 6.34
#